data_AF-A0A417UG34-F1
#
_entry.id   AF-A0A417UG34-F1
#
_cell.length_a   1.000
_cell.length_b   1.000
_cell.length_c   1.000
_cell.angle_alpha   90.00
_cell.angle_beta   90.00
_cell.angle_gamma   90.00
#
_symmetry.space_group_name_H-M   'P 1'
#
loop_
_entity.id
_entity.type
_entity.pdbx_description
1 polymer ?
#
loop_
_entity_poly.entity_id
_entity_poly.type
_entity_poly.pdbx_seq_one_letter_code
_entity_poly.pdbx_strand_id
1 'polypeptide(L)'
;MMKLYRININMLDDPLENKRLLELVGTERRKKVIRYRMPDDRKRSVGAGIIINKILDENGLSESCLKYSENGKPVADNLFFNVSHAGDYVVGVSSDCEVGCDIEKIVNAPLKIAEQYFNEGEERYIKSACDPDKAFFTLWTLKESYMKMTGKGMSLSLDSFEIIRTETGFVLGKTPEKRCFFGTMEFDGYSFSVSNETDFDLKQLEFYDIMSAVENQAAVKTERNHKMSYQIAIDGPAGAGKSTIARRVAREKNFIYVDTGAMYRAMAYYLLKEKADPSDEEEISEKCTGAHITIRYQDGEQVVLLNGENVNPVLRTEEVGNMASVTSKNKKVRERLTQLQKELAEKNSVVMDGRDIGTCVLPQADVKVYLTASAAVRAKRRFDELTAKGESCDIQKIEADIVKRDEQDMTREIAPLKQAEDAVLVDSSDMSIDEVVEKILSLTEA
;
A
#
# COMPACT_ATOMS: atom_id res chain seq x y z
N MET A 1 20.69 19.68 -13.47
CA MET A 1 21.27 19.09 -12.25
C MET A 1 20.95 17.60 -12.22
N MET A 2 21.98 16.76 -12.21
CA MET A 2 21.83 15.30 -12.25
C MET A 2 21.34 14.75 -10.90
N LYS A 3 20.44 13.76 -10.93
CA LYS A 3 19.98 13.03 -9.74
C LYS A 3 20.01 11.53 -10.00
N LEU A 4 20.34 10.77 -8.97
CA LEU A 4 20.38 9.31 -8.98
C LEU A 4 19.26 8.75 -8.10
N TYR A 5 18.64 7.67 -8.54
CA TYR A 5 17.55 6.99 -7.81
C TYR A 5 17.87 5.51 -7.70
N ARG A 6 17.49 4.90 -6.58
CA ARG A 6 17.69 3.47 -6.34
C ARG A 6 16.53 2.86 -5.59
N ILE A 7 16.19 1.61 -5.94
CA ILE A 7 15.28 0.74 -5.20
C ILE A 7 15.93 -0.64 -5.08
N ASN A 8 15.99 -1.17 -3.86
CA ASN A 8 16.27 -2.59 -3.61
C ASN A 8 14.94 -3.37 -3.66
N ILE A 9 14.81 -4.30 -4.59
CA ILE A 9 13.57 -5.05 -4.80
C ILE A 9 13.27 -6.04 -3.67
N ASN A 10 14.23 -6.37 -2.83
CA ASN A 10 13.99 -7.22 -1.65
C ASN A 10 13.15 -6.51 -0.59
N MET A 11 13.02 -5.18 -0.68
CA MET A 11 12.09 -4.38 0.13
C MET A 11 10.67 -4.34 -0.45
N LEU A 12 10.43 -4.97 -1.61
CA LEU A 12 9.14 -5.04 -2.27
C LEU A 12 8.52 -6.43 -2.10
N ASP A 13 7.25 -6.47 -1.71
CA ASP A 13 6.41 -7.66 -1.86
C ASP A 13 6.21 -8.01 -3.34
N ASP A 14 5.76 -9.23 -3.64
CA ASP A 14 5.32 -9.55 -4.99
C ASP A 14 4.09 -8.69 -5.37
N PRO A 15 4.12 -7.93 -6.47
CA PRO A 15 2.99 -7.10 -6.89
C PRO A 15 1.67 -7.87 -7.15
N LEU A 16 1.71 -9.19 -7.35
CA LEU A 16 0.50 -10.01 -7.44
C LEU A 16 -0.12 -10.34 -6.08
N GLU A 17 0.70 -10.39 -5.04
CA GLU A 17 0.27 -10.61 -3.65
C GLU A 17 -0.12 -9.28 -2.99
N ASN A 18 0.69 -8.24 -3.22
CA ASN A 18 0.44 -6.88 -2.76
C ASN A 18 0.02 -5.98 -3.95
N LYS A 19 -1.27 -6.01 -4.28
CA LYS A 19 -1.82 -5.23 -5.40
C LYS A 19 -1.66 -3.71 -5.25
N ARG A 20 -1.39 -3.17 -4.04
CA ARG A 20 -1.11 -1.74 -3.85
C ARG A 20 0.12 -1.30 -4.63
N LEU A 21 1.12 -2.18 -4.79
CA LEU A 21 2.30 -1.90 -5.61
C LEU A 21 1.96 -1.67 -7.09
N LEU A 22 0.87 -2.27 -7.58
CA LEU A 22 0.39 -2.05 -8.95
C LEU A 22 -0.30 -0.69 -9.11
N GLU A 23 -0.75 -0.07 -8.03
CA GLU A 23 -1.38 1.26 -8.03
C GLU A 23 -0.35 2.39 -8.12
N LEU A 24 0.90 2.13 -7.71
CA LEU A 24 2.02 3.08 -7.79
C LEU A 24 2.55 3.29 -9.22
N VAL A 25 2.09 2.48 -10.18
CA VAL A 25 2.50 2.53 -11.57
C VAL A 25 1.28 2.56 -12.47
N GLY A 26 1.36 3.25 -13.61
CA GLY A 26 0.21 3.38 -14.50
C GLY A 26 -0.06 2.14 -15.33
N THR A 27 -1.10 2.28 -16.15
CA THR A 27 -1.81 1.15 -16.74
C THR A 27 -0.93 0.28 -17.63
N GLU A 28 -0.08 0.87 -18.46
CA GLU A 28 0.79 0.09 -19.36
C GLU A 28 1.89 -0.66 -18.60
N ARG A 29 2.48 -0.02 -17.58
CA ARG A 29 3.45 -0.66 -16.69
C ARG A 29 2.79 -1.80 -15.92
N ARG A 30 1.59 -1.57 -15.38
CA ARG A 30 0.79 -2.58 -14.67
C ARG A 30 0.52 -3.80 -15.53
N LYS A 31 0.10 -3.61 -16.79
CA LYS A 31 -0.08 -4.71 -17.75
C LYS A 31 1.21 -5.49 -17.97
N LYS A 32 2.35 -4.80 -18.07
CA LYS A 32 3.68 -5.42 -18.21
C LYS A 32 4.05 -6.26 -16.98
N VAL A 33 3.84 -5.71 -15.78
CA VAL A 33 4.10 -6.39 -14.50
C VAL A 33 3.31 -7.70 -14.42
N ILE A 34 2.00 -7.67 -14.68
CA ILE A 34 1.14 -8.86 -14.57
C ILE A 34 1.55 -9.99 -15.53
N ARG A 35 2.22 -9.67 -16.64
CA ARG A 35 2.69 -10.66 -17.63
C ARG A 35 3.97 -11.38 -17.21
N TYR A 36 4.78 -10.80 -16.31
CA TYR A 36 6.01 -11.45 -15.87
C TYR A 36 5.69 -12.67 -15.00
N ARG A 37 6.40 -13.78 -15.27
CA ARG A 37 6.21 -15.05 -14.54
C ARG A 37 6.97 -15.09 -13.24
N MET A 38 8.17 -14.51 -13.19
CA MET A 38 9.02 -14.53 -12.00
C MET A 38 8.69 -13.35 -11.08
N PRO A 39 8.60 -13.56 -9.75
CA PRO A 39 8.37 -12.49 -8.77
C PRO A 39 9.36 -11.34 -8.89
N ASP A 40 10.65 -11.64 -9.02
CA ASP A 40 11.69 -10.60 -9.06
C ASP A 40 11.57 -9.73 -10.32
N ASP A 41 11.18 -10.31 -11.45
CA ASP A 41 10.92 -9.53 -12.67
C ASP A 41 9.71 -8.61 -12.51
N ARG A 42 8.67 -9.07 -11.80
CA ARG A 42 7.53 -8.22 -11.42
C ARG A 42 7.98 -7.06 -10.54
N LYS A 43 8.76 -7.34 -9.50
CA LYS A 43 9.28 -6.34 -8.55
C LYS A 43 10.19 -5.33 -9.25
N ARG A 44 11.12 -5.77 -10.10
CA ARG A 44 11.96 -4.88 -10.93
C ARG A 44 11.12 -4.02 -11.85
N SER A 45 10.11 -4.60 -12.50
CA SER A 45 9.26 -3.85 -13.42
C SER A 45 8.39 -2.81 -12.69
N VAL A 46 7.92 -3.10 -11.48
CA VAL A 46 7.24 -2.11 -10.63
C VAL A 46 8.22 -1.06 -10.15
N GLY A 47 9.38 -1.45 -9.62
CA GLY A 47 10.42 -0.53 -9.15
C GLY A 47 10.85 0.46 -10.22
N ALA A 48 10.99 0.01 -11.47
CA ALA A 48 11.26 0.89 -12.61
C ALA A 48 10.13 1.90 -12.82
N GLY A 49 8.87 1.49 -12.70
CA GLY A 49 7.72 2.39 -12.78
C GLY A 49 7.70 3.43 -11.66
N ILE A 50 8.02 3.01 -10.42
CA ILE A 50 8.09 3.91 -9.27
C ILE A 50 9.16 4.99 -9.48
N ILE A 51 10.36 4.61 -9.94
CA ILE A 51 11.44 5.56 -10.26
C ILE A 51 10.98 6.54 -11.36
N ILE A 52 10.34 6.04 -12.42
CA ILE A 52 9.85 6.90 -13.51
C ILE A 52 8.82 7.90 -12.99
N ASN A 53 7.82 7.44 -12.25
CA ASN A 53 6.77 8.32 -11.72
C ASN A 53 7.36 9.37 -10.77
N LYS A 54 8.32 8.98 -9.91
CA LYS A 54 9.06 9.91 -9.05
C LYS A 54 9.78 11.00 -9.86
N ILE A 55 10.44 10.62 -10.96
CA ILE A 55 11.13 11.57 -11.85
C ILE A 55 10.12 12.50 -12.54
N LEU A 56 8.98 11.98 -13.01
CA LEU A 56 7.93 12.79 -13.63
C LEU A 56 7.33 13.80 -12.64
N ASP A 57 6.95 13.33 -11.44
CA ASP A 57 6.33 14.13 -10.39
C ASP A 57 7.24 15.30 -9.96
N GLU A 58 8.54 15.06 -9.79
CA GLU A 58 9.51 16.10 -9.45
C GLU A 58 9.68 17.17 -10.54
N ASN A 59 9.27 16.88 -11.76
CA ASN A 59 9.30 17.79 -12.90
C ASN A 59 7.89 18.30 -13.27
N GLY A 60 6.89 18.10 -12.41
CA GLY A 60 5.52 18.57 -12.64
C GLY A 60 4.82 17.89 -13.82
N LEU A 61 5.29 16.71 -14.21
CA LEU A 61 4.72 15.90 -15.28
C LEU A 61 3.94 14.74 -14.68
N SER A 62 3.04 14.16 -15.48
CA SER A 62 2.32 12.95 -15.11
C SER A 62 2.56 11.85 -16.14
N GLU A 63 2.16 10.63 -15.82
CA GLU A 63 2.39 9.48 -16.70
C GLU A 63 1.72 9.61 -18.08
N SER A 64 0.70 10.47 -18.24
CA SER A 64 0.12 10.76 -19.56
C SER A 64 1.11 11.46 -20.51
N CYS A 65 2.17 12.08 -19.98
CA CYS A 65 3.24 12.68 -20.77
C CYS A 65 4.28 11.64 -21.24
N LEU A 66 4.21 10.40 -20.74
CA LEU A 66 5.16 9.35 -21.06
C LEU A 66 4.85 8.74 -22.43
N LYS A 67 5.85 8.78 -23.31
CA LYS A 67 5.85 8.08 -24.59
C LYS A 67 6.90 6.96 -24.53
N TYR A 68 6.87 6.08 -25.52
CA TYR A 68 7.84 4.99 -25.64
C TYR A 68 8.50 5.08 -27.01
N SER A 69 9.83 5.00 -27.04
CA SER A 69 10.59 4.93 -28.30
C SER A 69 10.34 3.60 -29.01
N GLU A 70 10.81 3.46 -30.25
CA GLU A 70 10.75 2.19 -31.02
C GLU A 70 11.40 1.02 -30.26
N ASN A 71 12.42 1.30 -29.45
CA ASN A 71 13.11 0.33 -28.60
C ASN A 71 12.42 0.12 -27.22
N GLY A 72 11.24 0.68 -27.01
CA GLY A 72 10.47 0.58 -25.77
C GLY A 72 11.06 1.36 -24.59
N LYS A 73 11.97 2.32 -24.85
CA LYS A 73 12.53 3.21 -23.82
C LYS A 73 11.47 4.28 -23.45
N PRO A 74 11.17 4.49 -22.16
CA PRO A 74 10.30 5.57 -21.74
C PRO A 74 10.95 6.93 -22.02
N VAL A 75 10.20 7.85 -22.62
CA VAL A 75 10.63 9.22 -22.92
C VAL A 75 9.51 10.20 -22.55
N ALA A 76 9.86 11.39 -22.10
CA ALA A 76 8.91 12.47 -21.83
C ALA A 76 9.44 13.78 -22.41
N ASP A 77 8.55 14.63 -22.90
CA ASP A 77 8.95 15.87 -23.56
C ASP A 77 9.67 16.79 -22.54
N ASN A 78 10.81 17.35 -22.93
CA ASN A 78 11.67 18.22 -22.11
C ASN A 78 12.24 17.56 -20.83
N LEU A 79 12.33 16.23 -20.79
CA LEU A 79 12.91 15.52 -19.66
C LEU A 79 13.90 14.43 -20.12
N PHE A 80 15.12 14.46 -19.58
CA PHE A 80 16.13 13.46 -19.89
C PHE A 80 16.34 12.54 -18.69
N PHE A 81 15.99 11.27 -18.87
CA PHE A 81 16.16 10.27 -17.83
C PHE A 81 16.41 8.87 -18.41
N ASN A 82 16.97 8.00 -17.59
CA ASN A 82 17.12 6.59 -17.89
C ASN A 82 16.94 5.73 -16.64
N VAL A 83 16.50 4.49 -16.84
CA VAL A 83 16.28 3.50 -15.77
C VAL A 83 16.86 2.17 -16.23
N SER A 84 17.57 1.49 -15.34
CA SER A 84 18.11 0.13 -15.55
C SER A 84 17.87 -0.74 -14.32
N HIS A 85 18.03 -2.05 -14.46
CA HIS A 85 17.89 -2.99 -13.35
C HIS A 85 18.78 -4.21 -13.53
N ALA A 86 19.33 -4.73 -12.44
CA ALA A 86 20.04 -6.01 -12.40
C ALA A 86 19.97 -6.58 -11.00
N GLY A 87 19.85 -7.91 -10.91
CA GLY A 87 19.78 -8.62 -9.63
C GLY A 87 18.74 -7.99 -8.69
N ASP A 88 19.19 -7.50 -7.54
CA ASP A 88 18.35 -6.98 -6.47
C ASP A 88 17.98 -5.50 -6.64
N TYR A 89 18.50 -4.82 -7.67
CA TYR A 89 18.41 -3.37 -7.76
C TYR A 89 17.74 -2.87 -9.04
N VAL A 90 16.97 -1.80 -8.88
CA VAL A 90 16.55 -0.91 -9.96
C VAL A 90 17.18 0.46 -9.70
N VAL A 91 17.79 1.04 -10.72
CA VAL A 91 18.43 2.36 -10.66
C VAL A 91 17.85 3.29 -11.71
N GLY A 92 17.85 4.58 -11.43
CA GLY A 92 17.51 5.60 -12.40
C GLY A 92 18.38 6.82 -12.29
N VAL A 93 18.43 7.58 -13.38
CA VAL A 93 19.13 8.86 -13.48
C VAL A 93 18.24 9.86 -14.19
N SER A 94 18.21 11.11 -13.73
CA SER A 94 17.62 12.25 -14.43
C SER A 94 18.66 13.35 -14.60
N SER A 95 18.67 14.03 -15.76
CA SER A 95 19.57 15.14 -16.07
C SER A 95 18.87 16.23 -16.89
N ASP A 96 19.59 17.31 -17.12
CA ASP A 96 19.27 18.44 -18.01
C ASP A 96 19.63 18.21 -19.49
N CYS A 97 20.32 17.12 -19.81
CA CYS A 97 20.72 16.70 -21.15
C CYS A 97 20.69 15.18 -21.26
N GLU A 98 20.95 14.63 -22.45
CA GLU A 98 20.85 13.19 -22.68
C GLU A 98 21.71 12.39 -21.70
N VAL A 99 21.07 11.36 -21.15
CA VAL A 99 21.65 10.55 -20.09
C VAL A 99 21.28 9.09 -20.26
N GLY A 100 22.23 8.22 -19.94
CA GLY A 100 22.06 6.78 -19.90
C GLY A 100 22.69 6.21 -18.64
N CYS A 101 22.11 5.16 -18.08
CA CYS A 101 22.69 4.45 -16.96
C CYS A 101 22.55 2.94 -17.14
N ASP A 102 23.48 2.21 -16.54
CA ASP A 102 23.38 0.77 -16.47
C ASP A 102 23.94 0.21 -15.16
N ILE A 103 23.47 -0.97 -14.78
CA ILE A 103 23.88 -1.69 -13.58
C ILE A 103 24.01 -3.17 -13.88
N GLU A 104 25.05 -3.81 -13.36
CA GLU A 104 25.22 -5.27 -13.43
C GLU A 104 25.79 -5.85 -12.15
N LYS A 105 25.38 -7.08 -11.80
CA LYS A 105 25.94 -7.81 -10.66
C LYS A 105 27.28 -8.40 -11.05
N ILE A 106 28.33 -8.08 -10.30
CA ILE A 106 29.66 -8.64 -10.53
C ILE A 106 29.64 -10.10 -10.04
N VAL A 107 29.66 -11.00 -11.00
CA VAL A 107 29.73 -12.46 -10.83
C VAL A 107 30.83 -13.00 -11.74
N ASN A 108 30.82 -14.30 -12.06
CA ASN A 108 31.73 -14.85 -13.06
C ASN A 108 31.39 -14.28 -14.45
N ALA A 109 32.29 -13.49 -15.02
CA ALA A 109 32.05 -12.81 -16.27
C ALA A 109 32.20 -13.75 -17.47
N PRO A 110 31.34 -13.62 -18.49
CA PRO A 110 31.48 -14.35 -19.75
C PRO A 110 32.58 -13.70 -20.61
N LEU A 111 33.85 -13.84 -20.22
CA LEU A 111 34.99 -13.14 -20.86
C LEU A 111 35.07 -13.35 -22.39
N LYS A 112 34.58 -14.49 -22.90
CA LYS A 112 34.46 -14.76 -24.35
C LYS A 112 33.63 -13.71 -25.11
N ILE A 113 32.67 -13.05 -24.45
CA ILE A 113 31.90 -11.96 -25.05
C ILE A 113 32.82 -10.78 -25.34
N ALA A 114 33.75 -10.44 -24.43
CA ALA A 114 34.72 -9.38 -24.69
C ALA A 114 35.67 -9.74 -25.83
N GLU A 115 36.13 -11.00 -25.90
CA GLU A 115 36.98 -11.48 -27.01
C GLU A 115 36.32 -11.36 -28.39
N GLN A 116 34.98 -11.42 -28.45
CA GLN A 116 34.22 -11.40 -29.70
C GLN A 116 33.69 -10.01 -30.09
N TYR A 117 33.33 -9.19 -29.11
CA TYR A 117 32.54 -7.98 -29.35
C TYR A 117 33.16 -6.69 -28.82
N PHE A 118 34.29 -6.76 -28.09
CA PHE A 118 34.97 -5.57 -27.57
C PHE A 118 36.19 -5.24 -28.44
N ASN A 119 36.65 -3.99 -28.35
CA ASN A 119 37.87 -3.56 -29.02
C ASN A 119 39.12 -4.16 -28.36
N GLU A 120 40.20 -4.31 -29.12
CA GLU A 120 41.46 -4.90 -28.63
C GLU A 120 42.02 -4.18 -27.39
N GLY A 121 41.84 -2.85 -27.29
CA GLY A 121 42.25 -2.07 -26.12
C GLY A 121 41.48 -2.44 -24.86
N GLU A 122 40.17 -2.67 -24.99
CA GLU A 122 39.26 -3.06 -23.91
C GLU A 122 39.53 -4.49 -23.46
N GLU A 123 39.72 -5.41 -24.40
CA GLU A 123 40.08 -6.81 -24.12
C GLU A 123 41.44 -6.89 -23.40
N ARG A 124 42.43 -6.13 -23.85
CA ARG A 124 43.75 -6.06 -23.19
C ARG A 124 43.62 -5.53 -21.78
N TYR A 125 42.79 -4.51 -21.58
CA TYR A 125 42.50 -3.98 -20.25
C TYR A 125 41.93 -5.06 -19.33
N ILE A 126 40.90 -5.80 -19.76
CA ILE A 126 40.29 -6.90 -18.99
C ILE A 126 41.32 -7.96 -18.64
N LYS A 127 42.11 -8.43 -19.61
CA LYS A 127 43.13 -9.48 -19.42
C LYS A 127 44.25 -9.05 -18.46
N SER A 128 44.58 -7.76 -18.43
CA SER A 128 45.63 -7.21 -17.56
C SER A 128 45.15 -6.81 -16.16
N ALA A 129 43.84 -6.81 -15.92
CA ALA A 129 43.27 -6.40 -14.66
C ALA A 129 43.54 -7.44 -13.56
N CYS A 130 43.72 -6.96 -12.32
CA CYS A 130 43.83 -7.84 -11.15
C CYS A 130 42.54 -8.65 -10.92
N ASP A 131 41.41 -8.11 -11.36
CA ASP A 131 40.09 -8.74 -11.33
C ASP A 131 39.46 -8.60 -12.72
N PRO A 132 39.62 -9.62 -13.59
CA PRO A 132 39.07 -9.59 -14.95
C PRO A 132 37.54 -9.55 -14.99
N ASP A 133 36.87 -10.19 -14.04
CA ASP A 133 35.41 -10.24 -13.99
C ASP A 133 34.84 -8.84 -13.72
N LYS A 134 35.39 -8.16 -12.72
CA LYS A 134 35.06 -6.77 -12.42
C LYS A 134 35.39 -5.82 -13.58
N ALA A 135 36.55 -6.00 -14.23
CA ALA A 135 36.94 -5.19 -15.38
C ALA A 135 35.95 -5.36 -16.54
N PHE A 136 35.49 -6.59 -16.79
CA PHE A 136 34.46 -6.88 -17.78
C PHE A 136 33.15 -6.16 -17.47
N PHE A 137 32.59 -6.33 -16.26
CA PHE A 137 31.31 -5.70 -15.90
C PHE A 137 31.38 -4.17 -15.86
N THR A 138 32.54 -3.60 -15.52
CA THR A 138 32.77 -2.15 -15.62
C THR A 138 32.66 -1.68 -17.06
N LEU A 139 33.35 -2.32 -18.00
CA LEU A 139 33.26 -1.96 -19.42
C LEU A 139 31.87 -2.24 -20.01
N TRP A 140 31.26 -3.36 -19.63
CA TRP A 140 29.92 -3.74 -20.07
C TRP A 140 28.88 -2.66 -19.70
N THR A 141 28.83 -2.28 -18.43
CA THR A 141 27.88 -1.25 -17.97
C THR A 141 28.17 0.12 -18.58
N LEU A 142 29.45 0.47 -18.81
CA LEU A 142 29.81 1.69 -19.52
C LEU A 142 29.28 1.68 -20.96
N LYS A 143 29.48 0.60 -21.72
CA LYS A 143 28.97 0.46 -23.10
C LYS A 143 27.45 0.50 -23.16
N GLU A 144 26.77 -0.26 -22.31
CA GLU A 144 25.31 -0.27 -22.21
C GLU A 144 24.73 1.10 -21.84
N SER A 145 25.35 1.79 -20.88
CA SER A 145 24.92 3.15 -20.51
C SER A 145 24.99 4.09 -21.71
N TYR A 146 26.08 4.06 -22.49
CA TYR A 146 26.23 4.87 -23.70
C TYR A 146 25.20 4.52 -24.79
N MET A 147 24.96 3.23 -25.02
CA MET A 147 23.94 2.75 -25.97
C MET A 147 22.53 3.20 -25.56
N LYS A 148 22.26 3.27 -24.25
CA LYS A 148 21.00 3.80 -23.70
C LYS A 148 20.91 5.32 -23.84
N MET A 149 22.01 6.05 -23.65
CA MET A 149 22.05 7.51 -23.85
C MET A 149 21.79 7.89 -25.31
N THR A 150 22.39 7.16 -26.26
CA THR A 150 22.19 7.41 -27.70
C THR A 150 20.83 6.95 -28.23
N GLY A 151 20.09 6.14 -27.47
CA GLY A 151 18.78 5.62 -27.84
C GLY A 151 18.79 4.47 -28.86
N LYS A 152 19.98 4.09 -29.35
CA LYS A 152 20.16 3.03 -30.36
C LYS A 152 20.06 1.63 -29.78
N GLY A 153 20.40 1.45 -28.50
CA GLY A 153 20.46 0.11 -27.91
C GLY A 153 21.38 -0.81 -28.74
N MET A 154 20.99 -2.08 -28.89
CA MET A 154 21.76 -3.10 -29.63
C MET A 154 21.92 -2.84 -31.13
N SER A 155 21.26 -1.82 -31.72
CA SER A 155 21.54 -1.45 -33.11
C SER A 155 22.92 -0.79 -33.27
N LEU A 156 23.53 -0.33 -32.17
CA LEU A 156 24.91 0.11 -32.13
C LEU A 156 25.78 -1.07 -31.70
N SER A 157 26.67 -1.52 -32.59
CA SER A 157 27.56 -2.65 -32.28
C SER A 157 28.56 -2.28 -31.19
N LEU A 158 28.86 -3.21 -30.27
CA LEU A 158 29.76 -2.97 -29.13
C LEU A 158 31.20 -2.68 -29.57
N ASP A 159 31.62 -3.13 -30.75
CA ASP A 159 32.93 -2.88 -31.34
C ASP A 159 32.99 -1.55 -32.12
N SER A 160 31.85 -0.92 -32.41
CA SER A 160 31.77 0.33 -33.19
C SER A 160 32.24 1.58 -32.44
N PHE A 161 32.48 1.47 -31.14
CA PHE A 161 33.05 2.51 -30.29
C PHE A 161 33.91 1.89 -29.19
N GLU A 162 34.92 2.64 -28.76
CA GLU A 162 35.89 2.18 -27.76
C GLU A 162 35.79 3.00 -26.48
N ILE A 163 35.94 2.34 -25.34
CA ILE A 163 36.07 2.93 -24.02
C ILE A 163 37.52 2.79 -23.56
N ILE A 164 38.17 3.94 -23.39
CA ILE A 164 39.59 4.00 -23.06
C ILE A 164 39.72 4.26 -21.55
N ARG A 165 40.44 3.37 -20.86
CA ARG A 165 40.81 3.58 -19.46
C ARG A 165 41.89 4.67 -19.36
N THR A 166 41.70 5.59 -18.43
CA THR A 166 42.63 6.67 -18.08
C THR A 166 43.08 6.52 -16.63
N GLU A 167 43.94 7.42 -16.16
CA GLU A 167 44.38 7.45 -14.75
C GLU A 167 43.23 7.74 -13.78
N THR A 168 42.25 8.55 -14.20
CA THR A 168 41.18 9.06 -13.33
C THR A 168 39.81 8.44 -13.61
N GLY A 169 39.66 7.61 -14.64
CA GLY A 169 38.38 7.00 -15.02
C GLY A 169 38.39 6.44 -16.43
N PHE A 170 37.30 6.64 -17.17
CA PHE A 170 37.12 6.16 -18.54
C PHE A 170 36.66 7.28 -19.45
N VAL A 171 37.12 7.28 -20.69
CA VAL A 171 36.70 8.23 -21.72
C VAL A 171 36.23 7.49 -22.95
N LEU A 172 35.29 8.10 -23.68
CA LEU A 172 34.92 7.60 -24.99
C LEU A 172 36.06 7.89 -25.98
N GLY A 173 36.57 6.84 -26.61
CA GLY A 173 37.55 6.91 -27.68
C GLY A 173 36.92 7.38 -29.00
N LYS A 174 37.25 6.71 -30.11
CA LYS A 174 36.57 7.00 -31.38
C LYS A 174 35.11 6.57 -31.30
N THR A 175 34.21 7.48 -31.68
CA THR A 175 32.78 7.22 -31.79
C THR A 175 32.20 7.88 -33.04
N PRO A 176 31.17 7.29 -33.69
CA PRO A 176 30.47 7.93 -34.80
C PRO A 176 29.29 8.83 -34.38
N GLU A 177 28.95 8.91 -33.09
CA GLU A 177 27.65 9.45 -32.65
C GLU A 177 27.75 10.74 -31.83
N LYS A 178 27.81 10.61 -30.50
CA LYS A 178 27.67 11.72 -29.57
C LYS A 178 28.86 11.75 -28.62
N ARG A 179 29.25 12.97 -28.22
CA ARG A 179 30.18 13.15 -27.11
C ARG A 179 29.58 12.55 -25.85
N CYS A 180 30.42 11.89 -25.04
CA CYS A 180 30.00 11.27 -23.79
C CYS A 180 31.08 11.45 -22.73
N PHE A 181 30.64 11.72 -21.51
CA PHE A 181 31.41 11.60 -20.29
C PHE A 181 30.86 10.44 -19.47
N PHE A 182 31.75 9.77 -18.75
CA PHE A 182 31.39 8.58 -17.98
C PHE A 182 31.65 8.79 -16.49
N GLY A 183 30.73 8.30 -15.68
CA GLY A 183 30.92 8.10 -14.25
C GLY A 183 30.66 6.65 -13.89
N THR A 184 31.49 6.09 -13.02
CA THR A 184 31.31 4.73 -12.50
C THR A 184 31.27 4.72 -10.97
N MET A 185 30.49 3.80 -10.42
CA MET A 185 30.36 3.55 -8.99
C MET A 185 30.16 2.05 -8.76
N GLU A 186 30.57 1.57 -7.59
CA GLU A 186 30.30 0.21 -7.16
C GLU A 186 29.62 0.21 -5.80
N PHE A 187 28.65 -0.69 -5.63
CA PHE A 187 27.97 -0.91 -4.35
C PHE A 187 27.39 -2.32 -4.30
N ASP A 188 27.42 -2.96 -3.14
CA ASP A 188 26.81 -4.29 -2.88
C ASP A 188 27.18 -5.38 -3.91
N GLY A 189 28.38 -5.32 -4.49
CA GLY A 189 28.82 -6.24 -5.54
C GLY A 189 28.24 -5.96 -6.93
N TYR A 190 27.70 -4.76 -7.17
CA TYR A 190 27.21 -4.30 -8.46
C TYR A 190 28.16 -3.24 -9.04
N SER A 191 28.33 -3.29 -10.36
CA SER A 191 28.94 -2.22 -11.16
C SER A 191 27.83 -1.32 -11.70
N PHE A 192 27.92 -0.01 -11.47
CA PHE A 192 26.98 0.99 -11.95
C PHE A 192 27.70 2.05 -12.77
N SER A 193 27.14 2.39 -13.93
CA SER A 193 27.71 3.37 -14.86
C SER A 193 26.65 4.39 -15.29
N VAL A 194 27.07 5.65 -15.40
CA VAL A 194 26.29 6.74 -15.98
C VAL A 194 27.07 7.33 -17.15
N SER A 195 26.34 7.66 -18.21
CA SER A 195 26.81 8.36 -19.40
C SER A 195 26.01 9.64 -19.57
N ASN A 196 26.70 10.74 -19.90
CA ASN A 196 26.08 12.05 -20.06
C ASN A 196 26.78 12.86 -21.16
N GLU A 197 26.07 13.75 -21.84
CA GLU A 197 26.64 14.63 -22.87
C GLU A 197 27.59 15.70 -22.29
N THR A 198 27.40 16.06 -21.02
CA THR A 198 28.20 17.03 -20.29
C THR A 198 29.05 16.38 -19.21
N ASP A 199 30.15 17.02 -18.82
CA ASP A 199 31.06 16.50 -17.80
C ASP A 199 30.41 16.57 -16.41
N PHE A 200 30.64 15.55 -15.58
CA PHE A 200 30.06 15.42 -14.25
C PHE A 200 30.93 14.54 -13.35
N ASP A 201 30.85 14.76 -12.05
CA ASP A 201 31.51 13.91 -11.05
C ASP A 201 30.48 13.04 -10.32
N LEU A 202 30.37 11.78 -10.73
CA LEU A 202 29.44 10.82 -10.12
C LEU A 202 29.72 10.60 -8.63
N LYS A 203 30.95 10.80 -8.16
CA LYS A 203 31.32 10.59 -6.75
C LYS A 203 30.74 11.65 -5.82
N GLN A 204 30.31 12.79 -6.38
CA GLN A 204 29.64 13.86 -5.62
C GLN A 204 28.12 13.66 -5.56
N LEU A 205 27.59 12.63 -6.20
CA LEU A 205 26.18 12.31 -6.23
C LEU A 205 25.88 11.13 -5.31
N GLU A 206 24.80 11.24 -4.54
CA GLU A 206 24.28 10.16 -3.72
C GLU A 206 23.00 9.61 -4.34
N PHE A 207 22.76 8.31 -4.13
CA PHE A 207 21.48 7.73 -4.52
C PHE A 207 20.36 8.25 -3.62
N TYR A 208 19.33 8.79 -4.24
CA TYR A 208 18.03 8.90 -3.59
C TYR A 208 17.39 7.52 -3.54
N ASP A 209 17.58 6.84 -2.41
CA ASP A 209 16.95 5.57 -2.12
C ASP A 209 15.45 5.79 -1.94
N ILE A 210 14.65 5.49 -2.96
CA ILE A 210 13.23 5.82 -2.94
C ILE A 210 12.52 5.09 -1.81
N MET A 211 12.89 3.84 -1.50
CA MET A 211 12.24 3.09 -0.42
C MET A 211 12.66 3.54 0.98
N SER A 212 13.94 3.83 1.22
CA SER A 212 14.37 4.39 2.49
C SER A 212 13.93 5.86 2.65
N ALA A 213 13.69 6.58 1.56
CA ALA A 213 13.08 7.90 1.56
C ALA A 213 11.55 7.84 1.62
N VAL A 214 10.89 6.74 1.26
CA VAL A 214 9.48 6.46 1.60
C VAL A 214 9.37 6.16 3.10
N GLU A 215 10.35 5.47 3.68
CA GLU A 215 10.49 5.26 5.14
C GLU A 215 10.92 6.55 5.89
N ASN A 216 11.82 7.39 5.35
CA ASN A 216 12.28 8.63 5.97
C ASN A 216 11.39 9.86 5.66
N GLN A 217 10.65 9.87 4.54
CA GLN A 217 9.54 10.82 4.37
C GLN A 217 8.40 10.49 5.33
N ALA A 218 8.29 9.26 5.85
CA ALA A 218 7.41 8.95 6.97
C ALA A 218 7.88 9.57 8.30
N ALA A 219 9.17 9.92 8.43
CA ALA A 219 9.75 10.53 9.64
C ALA A 219 9.79 12.07 9.60
N VAL A 220 9.80 12.70 8.42
CA VAL A 220 9.86 14.17 8.27
C VAL A 220 8.53 14.80 7.80
N LYS A 221 7.62 14.04 7.18
CA LYS A 221 6.22 14.49 6.96
C LYS A 221 5.33 14.42 8.21
N THR A 222 5.89 14.01 9.34
CA THR A 222 5.21 13.88 10.64
C THR A 222 4.74 15.22 11.22
N GLU A 223 5.23 16.37 10.72
CA GLU A 223 4.84 17.66 11.30
C GLU A 223 3.90 18.52 10.45
N ARG A 224 3.70 18.24 9.14
CA ARG A 224 2.78 19.03 8.30
C ARG A 224 2.11 18.18 7.21
N ASN A 225 0.92 17.66 7.53
CA ASN A 225 -0.12 17.04 6.69
C ASN A 225 -0.43 15.55 6.98
N HIS A 226 -1.46 15.35 7.83
CA HIS A 226 -2.52 14.33 7.68
C HIS A 226 -2.73 13.91 6.20
N LYS A 227 -2.90 12.66 5.76
CA LYS A 227 -3.32 11.40 6.37
C LYS A 227 -3.04 10.26 5.36
N MET A 228 -2.33 9.18 5.74
CA MET A 228 -2.11 8.01 4.85
C MET A 228 -3.15 6.88 5.06
N SER A 229 -4.09 7.05 5.99
CA SER A 229 -5.29 6.22 6.10
C SER A 229 -6.52 7.11 6.17
N TYR A 230 -7.47 6.91 5.25
CA TYR A 230 -8.74 7.61 5.27
C TYR A 230 -9.73 6.81 6.11
N GLN A 231 -10.27 7.42 7.15
CA GLN A 231 -11.06 6.78 8.18
C GLN A 231 -12.49 7.32 8.13
N ILE A 232 -13.45 6.44 7.87
CA ILE A 232 -14.88 6.74 7.92
C ILE A 232 -15.47 6.03 9.12
N ALA A 233 -15.93 6.78 10.11
CA ALA A 233 -16.64 6.27 11.28
C ALA A 233 -18.15 6.35 11.06
N ILE A 234 -18.87 5.24 11.23
CA ILE A 234 -20.34 5.20 11.14
C ILE A 234 -20.92 4.69 12.47
N ASP A 235 -21.41 5.61 13.28
CA ASP A 235 -22.06 5.33 14.55
C ASP A 235 -23.58 5.41 14.44
N GLY A 236 -24.28 4.85 15.43
CA GLY A 236 -25.74 4.93 15.49
C GLY A 236 -26.40 3.73 16.15
N PRO A 237 -27.70 3.80 16.43
CA PRO A 237 -28.43 2.78 17.18
C PRO A 237 -28.56 1.44 16.44
N ALA A 238 -28.95 0.39 17.16
CA ALA A 238 -29.18 -0.93 16.56
C ALA A 238 -30.31 -0.87 15.52
N GLY A 239 -30.19 -1.59 14.40
CA GLY A 239 -31.22 -1.61 13.35
C GLY A 239 -31.22 -0.40 12.40
N ALA A 240 -30.34 0.58 12.58
CA ALA A 240 -30.23 1.73 11.67
C ALA A 240 -29.65 1.42 10.27
N GLY A 241 -29.27 0.16 9.99
CA GLY A 241 -28.73 -0.24 8.68
C GLY A 241 -27.21 -0.04 8.51
N LYS A 242 -26.50 0.41 9.56
CA LYS A 242 -25.06 0.71 9.54
C LYS A 242 -24.20 -0.31 8.81
N SER A 243 -24.23 -1.59 9.21
CA SER A 243 -23.37 -2.61 8.63
C SER A 243 -23.62 -2.82 7.13
N THR A 244 -24.86 -2.65 6.66
CA THR A 244 -25.19 -2.72 5.23
C THR A 244 -24.64 -1.52 4.48
N ILE A 245 -24.82 -0.33 5.04
CA ILE A 245 -24.32 0.93 4.47
C ILE A 245 -22.79 0.96 4.46
N ALA A 246 -22.16 0.65 5.58
CA ALA A 246 -20.71 0.62 5.75
C ALA A 246 -20.03 -0.36 4.80
N ARG A 247 -20.59 -1.56 4.59
CA ARG A 247 -20.08 -2.51 3.58
C ARG A 247 -20.14 -1.94 2.17
N ARG A 248 -21.23 -1.27 1.80
CA ARG A 248 -21.37 -0.65 0.48
C ARG A 248 -20.42 0.53 0.29
N VAL A 249 -20.36 1.45 1.25
CA VAL A 249 -19.41 2.59 1.22
C VAL A 249 -17.97 2.09 1.14
N ALA A 250 -17.61 1.06 1.91
CA ALA A 250 -16.29 0.45 1.86
C ALA A 250 -15.98 -0.13 0.48
N ARG A 251 -16.94 -0.82 -0.13
CA ARG A 251 -16.80 -1.39 -1.47
C ARG A 251 -16.60 -0.31 -2.55
N GLU A 252 -17.40 0.74 -2.53
CA GLU A 252 -17.31 1.85 -3.50
C GLU A 252 -15.98 2.62 -3.36
N LYS A 253 -15.49 2.79 -2.12
CA LYS A 253 -14.21 3.47 -1.83
C LYS A 253 -12.98 2.56 -1.90
N ASN A 254 -13.16 1.26 -2.10
CA ASN A 254 -12.10 0.25 -1.96
C ASN A 254 -11.40 0.30 -0.59
N PHE A 255 -12.16 0.56 0.47
CA PHE A 255 -11.69 0.60 1.87
C PHE A 255 -11.96 -0.72 2.58
N ILE A 256 -11.25 -0.93 3.69
CA ILE A 256 -11.50 -2.08 4.57
C ILE A 256 -12.73 -1.78 5.44
N TYR A 257 -13.77 -2.61 5.33
CA TYR A 257 -14.89 -2.59 6.27
C TYR A 257 -14.47 -3.20 7.63
N VAL A 258 -14.87 -2.59 8.74
CA VAL A 258 -14.59 -3.13 10.07
C VAL A 258 -15.88 -3.16 10.89
N ASP A 259 -16.49 -4.35 10.98
CA ASP A 259 -17.59 -4.62 11.90
C ASP A 259 -17.07 -4.74 13.34
N THR A 260 -17.16 -3.64 14.09
CA THR A 260 -16.74 -3.66 15.51
C THR A 260 -17.63 -4.55 16.37
N GLY A 261 -18.92 -4.66 16.03
CA GLY A 261 -19.86 -5.53 16.73
C GLY A 261 -19.47 -7.01 16.64
N ALA A 262 -18.97 -7.45 15.49
CA ALA A 262 -18.42 -8.79 15.30
C ALA A 262 -17.17 -9.02 16.16
N MET A 263 -16.31 -8.01 16.35
CA MET A 263 -15.14 -8.12 17.24
C MET A 263 -15.53 -8.28 18.71
N TYR A 264 -16.51 -7.50 19.19
CA TYR A 264 -17.05 -7.67 20.55
C TYR A 264 -17.69 -9.05 20.73
N ARG A 265 -18.40 -9.57 19.73
CA ARG A 265 -18.96 -10.92 19.75
C ARG A 265 -17.89 -12.01 19.75
N ALA A 266 -16.78 -11.82 19.02
CA ALA A 266 -15.66 -12.75 19.05
C ALA A 266 -14.99 -12.80 20.43
N MET A 267 -14.81 -11.64 21.07
CA MET A 267 -14.32 -11.56 22.45
C MET A 267 -15.30 -12.23 23.44
N ALA A 268 -16.61 -11.99 23.28
CA ALA A 268 -17.62 -12.62 24.11
C ALA A 268 -17.64 -14.15 23.96
N TYR A 269 -17.52 -14.65 22.72
CA TYR A 269 -17.42 -16.08 22.45
C TYR A 269 -16.15 -16.70 23.05
N TYR A 270 -15.02 -15.99 23.01
CA TYR A 270 -13.79 -16.40 23.69
C TYR A 270 -14.02 -16.56 25.20
N LEU A 271 -14.62 -15.56 25.85
CA LEU A 271 -14.89 -15.58 27.29
C LEU A 271 -15.87 -16.70 27.68
N LEU A 272 -16.86 -17.01 26.83
CA LEU A 272 -17.74 -18.17 27.02
C LEU A 272 -16.97 -19.50 26.93
N LYS A 273 -16.06 -19.65 25.96
CA LYS A 273 -15.18 -20.84 25.85
C LYS A 273 -14.31 -21.01 27.09
N GLU A 274 -13.79 -19.91 27.63
CA GLU A 274 -13.01 -19.90 28.88
C GLU A 274 -13.87 -20.01 30.15
N LYS A 275 -15.19 -20.17 30.02
CA LYS A 275 -16.16 -20.27 31.13
C LYS A 275 -16.05 -19.12 32.12
N ALA A 276 -15.81 -17.91 31.65
CA ALA A 276 -15.82 -16.72 32.49
C ALA A 276 -17.23 -16.45 33.03
N ASP A 277 -17.34 -16.12 34.31
CA ASP A 277 -18.59 -15.67 34.91
C ASP A 277 -18.94 -14.26 34.37
N PRO A 278 -20.09 -14.06 33.72
CA PRO A 278 -20.51 -12.75 33.22
C PRO A 278 -20.64 -11.68 34.33
N SER A 279 -20.77 -12.09 35.59
CA SER A 279 -20.87 -11.20 36.74
C SER A 279 -19.53 -10.86 37.39
N ASP A 280 -18.45 -11.57 37.04
CA ASP A 280 -17.11 -11.33 37.58
C ASP A 280 -16.28 -10.45 36.63
N GLU A 281 -16.22 -9.15 36.93
CA GLU A 281 -15.51 -8.18 36.12
C GLU A 281 -13.98 -8.39 36.14
N GLU A 282 -13.42 -8.90 37.23
CA GLU A 282 -11.98 -9.18 37.35
C GLU A 282 -11.61 -10.40 36.51
N GLU A 283 -12.40 -11.47 36.59
CA GLU A 283 -12.18 -12.67 35.78
C GLU A 283 -12.27 -12.37 34.28
N ILE A 284 -13.26 -11.58 33.85
CA ILE A 284 -13.38 -11.11 32.46
C ILE A 284 -12.13 -10.31 32.05
N SER A 285 -11.68 -9.41 32.93
CA SER A 285 -10.53 -8.53 32.69
C SER A 285 -9.21 -9.29 32.55
N GLU A 286 -9.02 -10.38 33.28
CA GLU A 286 -7.84 -11.22 33.19
C GLU A 286 -7.88 -12.07 31.92
N LYS A 287 -8.99 -12.80 31.72
CA LYS A 287 -9.12 -13.75 30.62
C LYS A 287 -9.08 -13.07 29.26
N CYS A 288 -9.67 -11.87 29.10
CA CYS A 288 -9.76 -11.21 27.79
C CYS A 288 -8.41 -10.97 27.09
N THR A 289 -7.29 -10.99 27.84
CA THR A 289 -5.93 -10.83 27.30
C THR A 289 -5.49 -12.00 26.41
N GLY A 290 -6.03 -13.20 26.62
CA GLY A 290 -5.69 -14.40 25.84
C GLY A 290 -6.37 -14.50 24.47
N ALA A 291 -7.31 -13.58 24.16
CA ALA A 291 -7.98 -13.56 22.87
C ALA A 291 -7.11 -12.91 21.78
N HIS A 292 -6.80 -13.67 20.73
CA HIS A 292 -6.20 -13.15 19.51
C HIS A 292 -7.24 -13.07 18.38
N ILE A 293 -7.80 -11.88 18.17
CA ILE A 293 -8.83 -11.63 17.16
C ILE A 293 -8.16 -10.99 15.93
N THR A 294 -8.31 -11.64 14.78
CA THR A 294 -7.87 -11.09 13.48
C THR A 294 -9.01 -11.10 12.48
N ILE A 295 -8.96 -10.21 11.49
CA ILE A 295 -9.96 -10.11 10.42
C ILE A 295 -9.26 -10.42 9.11
N ARG A 296 -9.86 -11.28 8.29
CA ARG A 296 -9.46 -11.53 6.90
C ARG A 296 -10.64 -11.34 5.97
N TYR A 297 -10.35 -11.12 4.71
CA TYR A 297 -11.36 -11.08 3.65
C TYR A 297 -11.21 -12.31 2.79
N GLN A 298 -12.28 -13.09 2.66
CA GLN A 298 -12.33 -14.27 1.83
C GLN A 298 -13.63 -14.26 1.04
N ASP A 299 -13.56 -14.40 -0.29
CA ASP A 299 -14.72 -14.44 -1.19
C ASP A 299 -15.69 -13.24 -1.07
N GLY A 300 -15.16 -12.07 -0.71
CA GLY A 300 -15.94 -10.84 -0.52
C GLY A 300 -16.66 -10.75 0.84
N GLU A 301 -16.46 -11.73 1.72
CA GLU A 301 -16.96 -11.73 3.09
C GLU A 301 -15.86 -11.47 4.11
N GLN A 302 -16.22 -10.76 5.18
CA GLN A 302 -15.35 -10.55 6.33
C GLN A 302 -15.34 -11.82 7.18
N VAL A 303 -14.17 -12.44 7.34
CA VAL A 303 -13.93 -13.61 8.21
C VAL A 303 -13.24 -13.16 9.48
N VAL A 304 -13.90 -13.37 10.62
CA VAL A 304 -13.33 -13.13 11.95
C VAL A 304 -12.68 -14.41 12.45
N LEU A 305 -11.38 -14.34 12.71
CA LEU A 305 -10.60 -15.43 13.27
C LEU A 305 -10.32 -15.16 14.75
N LEU A 306 -10.67 -16.10 15.61
CA LEU A 306 -10.32 -16.11 17.02
C LEU A 306 -9.30 -17.22 17.26
N ASN A 307 -8.09 -16.87 17.68
CA ASN A 307 -6.97 -17.81 17.88
C ASN A 307 -6.70 -18.69 16.64
N GLY A 308 -6.94 -18.14 15.44
CA GLY A 308 -6.79 -18.83 14.16
C GLY A 308 -8.04 -19.57 13.66
N GLU A 309 -9.10 -19.70 14.47
CA GLU A 309 -10.35 -20.39 14.09
C GLU A 309 -11.39 -19.42 13.54
N ASN A 310 -12.07 -19.78 12.44
CA ASN A 310 -13.21 -19.01 11.92
C ASN A 310 -14.41 -19.11 12.87
N VAL A 311 -14.79 -17.98 13.46
CA VAL A 311 -15.90 -17.91 14.43
C VAL A 311 -17.18 -17.29 13.87
N ASN A 312 -17.20 -16.83 12.60
CA ASN A 312 -18.39 -16.23 11.98
C ASN A 312 -19.70 -17.00 12.21
N PRO A 313 -19.75 -18.36 12.11
CA PRO A 313 -20.99 -19.11 12.27
C PRO A 313 -21.65 -18.94 13.64
N VAL A 314 -20.88 -18.65 14.69
CA VAL A 314 -21.36 -18.58 16.07
C VAL A 314 -21.56 -17.15 16.57
N LEU A 315 -20.99 -16.13 15.92
CA LEU A 315 -21.03 -14.75 16.42
C LEU A 315 -22.46 -14.20 16.59
N ARG A 316 -23.42 -14.71 15.82
CA ARG A 316 -24.80 -14.24 15.80
C ARG A 316 -25.75 -15.01 16.72
N THR A 317 -25.26 -15.98 17.49
CA THR A 317 -26.11 -16.67 18.48
C THR A 317 -26.57 -15.71 19.58
N GLU A 318 -27.70 -16.05 20.20
CA GLU A 318 -28.27 -15.25 21.29
C GLU A 318 -27.33 -15.21 22.51
N GLU A 319 -26.75 -16.35 22.88
CA GLU A 319 -25.78 -16.49 23.97
C GLU A 319 -24.57 -15.55 23.80
N VAL A 320 -23.95 -15.55 22.62
CA VAL A 320 -22.82 -14.66 22.30
C VAL A 320 -23.27 -13.20 22.28
N GLY A 321 -24.48 -12.92 21.79
CA GLY A 321 -25.06 -11.57 21.83
C GLY A 321 -25.24 -11.03 23.25
N ASN A 322 -25.75 -11.86 24.15
CA ASN A 322 -25.95 -11.52 25.56
C ASN A 322 -24.60 -11.28 26.26
N MET A 323 -23.64 -12.19 26.08
CA MET A 323 -22.30 -12.03 26.67
C MET A 323 -21.56 -10.80 26.11
N ALA A 324 -21.72 -10.47 24.82
CA ALA A 324 -21.16 -9.25 24.25
C ALA A 324 -21.77 -7.98 24.87
N SER A 325 -23.06 -8.00 25.19
CA SER A 325 -23.72 -6.87 25.87
C SER A 325 -23.19 -6.64 27.28
N VAL A 326 -22.85 -7.72 28.00
CA VAL A 326 -22.27 -7.65 29.34
C VAL A 326 -20.81 -7.18 29.26
N THR A 327 -19.99 -7.88 28.48
CA THR A 327 -18.54 -7.66 28.41
C THR A 327 -18.15 -6.36 27.73
N SER A 328 -19.00 -5.79 26.86
CA SER A 328 -18.73 -4.48 26.22
C SER A 328 -18.69 -3.29 27.19
N LYS A 329 -19.16 -3.48 28.43
CA LYS A 329 -19.07 -2.49 29.52
C LYS A 329 -17.75 -2.58 30.30
N ASN A 330 -17.06 -3.72 30.23
CA ASN A 330 -15.79 -3.93 30.94
C ASN A 330 -14.67 -3.09 30.32
N LYS A 331 -13.97 -2.32 31.15
CA LYS A 331 -12.93 -1.38 30.70
C LYS A 331 -11.77 -2.05 29.96
N LYS A 332 -11.21 -3.15 30.50
CA LYS A 332 -10.06 -3.82 29.88
C LYS A 332 -10.42 -4.47 28.54
N VAL A 333 -11.61 -5.05 28.43
CA VAL A 333 -12.15 -5.56 27.15
C VAL A 333 -12.21 -4.45 26.11
N ARG A 334 -12.73 -3.28 26.48
CA ARG A 334 -12.81 -2.13 25.58
C ARG A 334 -11.43 -1.62 25.19
N GLU A 335 -10.51 -1.46 26.14
CA GLU A 335 -9.13 -1.01 25.86
C GLU A 335 -8.46 -1.93 24.84
N ARG A 336 -8.57 -3.26 25.04
CA ARG A 336 -8.01 -4.26 24.13
C ARG A 336 -8.62 -4.19 22.74
N LEU A 337 -9.94 -4.15 22.64
CA LEU A 337 -10.62 -4.09 21.34
C LEU A 337 -10.41 -2.75 20.63
N THR A 338 -10.39 -1.64 21.37
CA THR A 338 -10.11 -0.30 20.84
C THR A 338 -8.69 -0.24 20.28
N GLN A 339 -7.71 -0.82 20.98
CA GLN A 339 -6.34 -0.91 20.49
C GLN A 339 -6.30 -1.65 19.14
N LEU A 340 -6.91 -2.84 19.06
CA LEU A 340 -6.95 -3.63 17.82
C LEU A 340 -7.64 -2.86 16.66
N GLN A 341 -8.73 -2.15 16.96
CA GLN A 341 -9.45 -1.33 15.98
C GLN A 341 -8.59 -0.17 15.48
N LYS A 342 -7.87 0.53 16.37
CA LYS A 342 -6.93 1.60 16.00
C LYS A 342 -5.79 1.08 15.14
N GLU A 343 -5.16 -0.02 15.53
CA GLU A 343 -4.08 -0.65 14.75
C GLU A 343 -4.53 -1.03 13.32
N LEU A 344 -5.79 -1.47 13.16
CA LEU A 344 -6.37 -1.74 11.84
C LEU A 344 -6.56 -0.45 11.01
N ALA A 345 -7.01 0.63 11.65
CA ALA A 345 -7.29 1.93 11.03
C ALA A 345 -6.02 2.77 10.77
N GLU A 346 -4.93 2.52 11.48
CA GLU A 346 -3.62 3.17 11.25
C GLU A 346 -2.97 2.67 9.97
N LYS A 347 -3.10 1.37 9.68
CA LYS A 347 -2.42 0.72 8.54
C LYS A 347 -3.23 0.74 7.24
N ASN A 348 -4.52 1.10 7.31
CA ASN A 348 -5.45 0.96 6.20
C ASN A 348 -6.51 2.06 6.20
N SER A 349 -6.97 2.48 5.02
CA SER A 349 -8.23 3.21 4.91
C SER A 349 -9.39 2.30 5.26
N VAL A 350 -10.24 2.74 6.19
CA VAL A 350 -11.29 1.92 6.80
C VAL A 350 -12.65 2.61 6.77
N VAL A 351 -13.70 1.80 6.66
CA VAL A 351 -15.06 2.17 7.06
C VAL A 351 -15.42 1.31 8.26
N MET A 352 -15.52 1.94 9.42
CA MET A 352 -15.72 1.26 10.70
C MET A 352 -17.09 1.61 11.26
N ASP A 353 -17.94 0.60 11.46
CA ASP A 353 -19.27 0.80 12.03
C ASP A 353 -19.38 0.31 13.48
N GLY A 354 -20.08 1.08 14.32
CA GLY A 354 -20.16 0.81 15.75
C GLY A 354 -21.16 1.68 16.51
N ARG A 355 -20.80 2.04 17.75
CA ARG A 355 -21.60 2.90 18.64
C ARG A 355 -20.85 4.14 19.11
N ASP A 356 -19.53 4.03 19.20
CA ASP A 356 -18.61 5.02 19.75
C ASP A 356 -17.33 5.13 18.92
N ILE A 357 -17.41 4.85 17.61
CA ILE A 357 -16.26 4.90 16.71
C ILE A 357 -15.75 6.33 16.60
N GLY A 358 -16.58 7.28 16.15
CA GLY A 358 -16.21 8.67 15.97
C GLY A 358 -16.00 9.46 17.27
N THR A 359 -16.41 8.91 18.42
CA THR A 359 -16.24 9.55 19.74
C THR A 359 -15.08 8.99 20.55
N CYS A 360 -14.77 7.70 20.43
CA CYS A 360 -13.83 7.01 21.33
C CYS A 360 -12.73 6.25 20.57
N VAL A 361 -13.07 5.53 19.50
CA VAL A 361 -12.11 4.68 18.77
C VAL A 361 -11.27 5.51 17.80
N LEU A 362 -11.95 6.23 16.91
CA LEU A 362 -11.39 7.10 15.87
C LEU A 362 -11.92 8.54 16.06
N PRO A 363 -11.57 9.22 17.18
CA PRO A 363 -12.01 10.60 17.42
C PRO A 363 -11.43 11.61 16.43
N GLN A 364 -10.51 11.19 15.56
CA GLN A 364 -9.91 11.99 14.49
C GLN A 364 -10.19 11.38 13.10
N ALA A 365 -11.26 10.59 12.96
CA ALA A 365 -11.71 10.08 11.67
C ALA A 365 -11.97 11.22 10.67
N ASP A 366 -11.71 11.02 9.37
CA ASP A 366 -11.90 12.05 8.32
C ASP A 366 -13.36 12.40 8.17
N VAL A 367 -14.19 11.37 8.23
CA VAL A 367 -15.63 11.49 8.10
C VAL A 367 -16.25 10.72 9.25
N LYS A 368 -17.10 11.41 10.00
CA LYS A 368 -17.91 10.80 11.05
C LYS A 368 -19.37 10.96 10.68
N VAL A 369 -20.09 9.85 10.69
CA VAL A 369 -21.51 9.79 10.38
C VAL A 369 -22.21 9.22 11.58
N TYR A 370 -23.27 9.89 12.01
CA TYR A 370 -24.24 9.32 12.94
C TYR A 370 -25.48 8.92 12.15
N LEU A 371 -25.59 7.62 11.84
CA LEU A 371 -26.69 7.05 11.06
C LEU A 371 -27.81 6.59 11.98
N THR A 372 -28.98 7.21 11.84
CA THR A 372 -30.17 6.91 12.65
C THR A 372 -31.39 6.56 11.80
N ALA A 373 -32.45 6.14 12.46
CA ALA A 373 -33.82 6.02 11.96
C ALA A 373 -34.78 5.94 13.17
N SER A 374 -36.05 6.25 12.98
CA SER A 374 -37.06 6.10 14.05
C SER A 374 -37.11 4.66 14.59
N ALA A 375 -37.47 4.49 15.87
CA ALA A 375 -37.58 3.17 16.50
C ALA A 375 -38.56 2.26 15.74
N ALA A 376 -39.71 2.80 15.35
CA ALA A 376 -40.71 2.13 14.53
C ALA A 376 -40.14 1.64 13.17
N VAL A 377 -39.37 2.47 12.45
CA VAL A 377 -38.76 2.06 11.17
C VAL A 377 -37.74 0.94 11.39
N ARG A 378 -36.91 1.03 12.43
CA ARG A 378 -35.91 0.00 12.76
C ARG A 378 -36.57 -1.30 13.19
N ALA A 379 -37.65 -1.22 13.96
CA ALA A 379 -38.47 -2.37 14.36
C ALA A 379 -39.10 -3.05 13.14
N LYS A 380 -39.66 -2.27 12.21
CA LYS A 380 -40.21 -2.79 10.95
C LYS A 380 -39.13 -3.49 10.12
N ARG A 381 -37.95 -2.88 9.92
CA ARG A 381 -36.83 -3.50 9.19
C ARG A 381 -36.44 -4.84 9.81
N ARG A 382 -36.37 -4.91 11.14
CA ARG A 382 -36.04 -6.14 11.87
C ARG A 382 -37.15 -7.19 11.79
N PHE A 383 -38.41 -6.79 11.85
CA PHE A 383 -39.56 -7.66 11.66
C PHE A 383 -39.55 -8.28 10.25
N ASP A 384 -39.32 -7.46 9.22
CA ASP A 384 -39.23 -7.91 7.83
C ASP A 384 -38.06 -8.92 7.66
N GLU A 385 -36.89 -8.69 8.27
CA GLU A 385 -35.75 -9.62 8.29
C GLU A 385 -36.06 -10.98 8.93
N LEU A 386 -36.75 -11.00 10.07
CA LEU A 386 -37.08 -12.23 10.80
C LEU A 386 -38.19 -13.02 10.09
N THR A 387 -39.20 -12.31 9.59
CA THR A 387 -40.28 -12.91 8.80
C THR A 387 -39.75 -13.57 7.53
N ALA A 388 -38.78 -12.95 6.85
CA ALA A 388 -38.14 -13.52 5.67
C ALA A 388 -37.37 -14.82 5.96
N LYS A 389 -36.97 -15.07 7.22
CA LYS A 389 -36.34 -16.32 7.67
C LYS A 389 -37.33 -17.37 8.17
N GLY A 390 -38.62 -17.06 8.14
CA GLY A 390 -39.69 -17.93 8.64
C GLY A 390 -39.83 -17.91 10.17
N GLU A 391 -39.25 -16.92 10.85
CA GLU A 391 -39.38 -16.76 12.29
C GLU A 391 -40.65 -15.98 12.65
N SER A 392 -41.46 -16.50 13.57
CA SER A 392 -42.61 -15.79 14.12
C SER A 392 -42.12 -14.74 15.12
N CYS A 393 -42.48 -13.47 14.90
CA CYS A 393 -42.05 -12.37 15.75
C CYS A 393 -43.15 -11.31 15.91
N ASP A 394 -43.06 -10.51 16.97
CA ASP A 394 -44.01 -9.44 17.28
C ASP A 394 -43.32 -8.08 17.12
N ILE A 395 -43.85 -7.25 16.22
CA ILE A 395 -43.30 -5.93 15.93
C ILE A 395 -43.29 -5.01 17.15
N GLN A 396 -44.30 -5.08 18.03
CA GLN A 396 -44.38 -4.25 19.24
C GLN A 396 -43.31 -4.66 20.24
N LYS A 397 -43.08 -5.96 20.38
CA LYS A 397 -42.00 -6.49 21.23
C LYS A 397 -40.62 -6.11 20.69
N ILE A 398 -40.41 -6.23 19.38
CA ILE A 398 -39.16 -5.80 18.72
C ILE A 398 -38.91 -4.32 18.96
N GLU A 399 -39.93 -3.47 18.81
CA GLU A 399 -39.81 -2.03 19.04
C GLU A 399 -39.43 -1.72 20.49
N ALA A 400 -40.12 -2.34 21.46
CA ALA A 400 -39.80 -2.18 22.89
C ALA A 400 -38.36 -2.62 23.22
N ASP A 401 -37.91 -3.75 22.66
CA ASP A 401 -36.55 -4.26 22.84
C ASP A 401 -35.50 -3.32 22.23
N ILE A 402 -35.81 -2.72 21.08
CA ILE A 402 -34.95 -1.72 20.42
C ILE A 402 -34.84 -0.46 21.29
N VAL A 403 -35.96 0.08 21.78
CA VAL A 403 -35.97 1.29 22.62
C VAL A 403 -35.17 1.05 23.89
N LYS A 404 -35.43 -0.05 24.60
CA LYS A 404 -34.69 -0.42 25.80
C LYS A 404 -33.19 -0.54 25.55
N ARG A 405 -32.80 -1.11 24.41
CA ARG A 405 -31.39 -1.25 24.03
C ARG A 405 -30.75 0.10 23.72
N ASP A 406 -31.45 0.97 23.02
CA ASP A 406 -30.94 2.31 22.71
C ASP A 406 -30.72 3.11 23.99
N GLU A 407 -31.66 3.06 24.94
CA GLU A 407 -31.50 3.65 26.27
C GLU A 407 -30.22 3.15 26.96
N GLN A 408 -30.03 1.82 26.99
CA GLN A 408 -28.83 1.22 27.59
C GLN A 408 -27.53 1.63 26.89
N ASP A 409 -27.51 1.68 25.56
CA ASP A 409 -26.36 2.10 24.77
C ASP A 409 -26.07 3.59 24.98
N MET A 410 -27.09 4.44 25.14
CA MET A 410 -26.97 5.90 25.30
C MET A 410 -26.61 6.32 26.73
N THR A 411 -27.10 5.61 27.77
CA THR A 411 -26.90 6.00 29.18
C THR A 411 -25.73 5.28 29.86
N ARG A 412 -24.95 4.46 29.15
CA ARG A 412 -23.79 3.79 29.73
C ARG A 412 -22.69 4.79 30.12
N GLU A 413 -22.03 4.52 31.24
CA GLU A 413 -20.97 5.39 31.78
C GLU A 413 -19.73 5.42 30.86
N ILE A 414 -19.34 4.26 30.32
CA ILE A 414 -18.18 4.13 29.43
C ILE A 414 -18.63 4.16 27.97
N ALA A 415 -18.11 5.15 27.25
CA ALA A 415 -18.29 5.34 25.80
C ALA A 415 -19.75 5.31 25.32
N PRO A 416 -20.67 6.12 25.88
CA PRO A 416 -22.08 6.11 25.49
C PRO A 416 -22.29 6.29 23.99
N LEU A 417 -23.34 5.66 23.44
CA LEU A 417 -23.82 5.94 22.10
C LEU A 417 -24.28 7.40 22.05
N LYS A 418 -23.46 8.25 21.43
CA LYS A 418 -23.75 9.65 21.21
C LYS A 418 -23.16 10.09 19.87
N GLN A 419 -23.79 11.08 19.26
CA GLN A 419 -23.23 11.72 18.08
C GLN A 419 -21.96 12.49 18.48
N ALA A 420 -20.87 12.31 17.74
CA ALA A 420 -19.68 13.15 17.89
C ALA A 420 -20.01 14.58 17.44
N GLU A 421 -19.39 15.59 18.04
CA GLU A 421 -19.71 17.01 17.76
C GLU A 421 -19.52 17.39 16.28
N ASP A 422 -18.56 16.76 15.62
CA ASP A 422 -18.22 16.95 14.21
C ASP A 422 -18.83 15.87 13.29
N ALA A 423 -19.68 14.98 13.81
CA ALA A 423 -20.35 13.97 13.00
C ALA A 423 -21.56 14.53 12.25
N VAL A 424 -21.72 14.14 10.99
CA VAL A 424 -22.90 14.44 10.18
C VAL A 424 -24.04 13.49 10.56
N LEU A 425 -25.18 14.04 10.97
CA LEU A 425 -26.40 13.27 11.21
C LEU A 425 -27.01 12.84 9.87
N VAL A 426 -27.24 11.54 9.71
CA VAL A 426 -27.97 10.97 8.56
C VAL A 426 -29.17 10.20 9.11
N ASP A 427 -30.37 10.77 8.94
CA ASP A 427 -31.62 10.08 9.27
C ASP A 427 -32.10 9.28 8.06
N SER A 428 -32.01 7.96 8.16
CA SER A 428 -32.40 7.02 7.10
C SER A 428 -33.87 6.60 7.16
N SER A 429 -34.73 7.25 7.96
CA SER A 429 -36.13 6.84 8.14
C SER A 429 -36.89 6.74 6.82
N ASP A 430 -36.70 7.73 5.95
CA ASP A 430 -37.37 7.85 4.64
C ASP A 430 -36.42 7.73 3.45
N MET A 431 -35.20 7.22 3.68
CA MET A 431 -34.18 7.04 2.64
C MET A 431 -34.02 5.58 2.24
N SER A 432 -33.79 5.34 0.96
CA SER A 432 -33.30 4.07 0.43
C SER A 432 -31.83 3.84 0.79
N ILE A 433 -31.37 2.60 0.65
CA ILE A 433 -29.97 2.24 0.89
C ILE A 433 -29.03 3.00 -0.05
N ASP A 434 -29.42 3.16 -1.33
CA ASP A 434 -28.61 3.88 -2.34
C ASP A 434 -28.45 5.36 -1.96
N GLU A 435 -29.55 6.05 -1.60
CA GLU A 435 -29.50 7.46 -1.18
C GLU A 435 -28.63 7.67 0.06
N VAL A 436 -28.68 6.77 1.04
CA VAL A 436 -27.83 6.85 2.23
C VAL A 436 -26.36 6.66 1.86
N VAL A 437 -26.05 5.73 0.97
CA VAL A 437 -24.67 5.49 0.51
C VAL A 437 -24.14 6.69 -0.26
N GLU A 438 -24.90 7.22 -1.23
CA GLU A 438 -24.53 8.42 -1.99
C GLU A 438 -24.30 9.62 -1.06
N LYS A 439 -25.19 9.80 -0.06
CA LYS A 439 -25.02 10.86 0.93
C LYS A 439 -23.71 10.72 1.68
N ILE A 440 -23.34 9.53 2.15
CA ILE A 440 -22.08 9.32 2.87
C ILE A 440 -20.88 9.49 1.94
N LEU A 441 -20.94 9.01 0.69
CA LEU A 441 -19.87 9.19 -0.29
C LEU A 441 -19.63 10.68 -0.59
N SER A 442 -20.68 11.50 -0.68
CA SER A 442 -20.52 12.95 -0.89
C SER A 442 -19.74 13.66 0.23
N LEU A 443 -19.76 13.12 1.46
CA LEU A 443 -19.01 13.68 2.59
C LEU A 443 -17.50 13.41 2.51
N THR A 444 -17.08 12.55 1.58
CA THR A 444 -15.69 12.12 1.44
C THR A 444 -14.96 12.78 0.27
N GLU A 445 -15.64 13.66 -0.47
CA GLU A 445 -15.14 14.33 -1.68
C GLU A 445 -14.85 15.82 -1.45
N ALA A 446 -14.88 16.27 -0.19
CA ALA A 446 -14.75 17.68 0.23
C ALA A 446 -13.34 18.05 0.68
#